data_AF-A0A2T4GRZ2-F1
#
_entry.id   AF-A0A2T4GRZ2-F1
#
_cell.length_a   1.000
_cell.length_b   1.000
_cell.length_c   1.000
_cell.angle_alpha   90.00
_cell.angle_beta   90.00
_cell.angle_gamma   90.00
#
_symmetry.space_group_name_H-M   'P 1'
#
loop_
_entity.id
_entity.type
_entity.pdbx_description
1 polymer ?
#
loop_
_entity_poly.entity_id
_entity_poly.type
_entity_poly.pdbx_seq_one_letter_code
_entity_poly.pdbx_strand_id
1 'polypeptide(L)'
;MGHFDVHSKVALHLQSLSRRSRLKVEDISQRASPQPSSALLRLPAKIKEMIFQELWKDAGLSQHLILRDGRFSRMKCVTNVTAPDERQAKCERTGSDEIWDPELWRQLESTWGVHWKCEELYQSQDRNGWSPFLPLLLTCRELYIEARASIYSNVTFGTHDLDTIHSLAASHPNPIFSNIRHLQVTVRLRLPGFDGPNYAKKSVMLPWHQCCKALERADNLESVYLWLDAEPRSRLYMYKASEKNIRCYDFGKKLAAKLTVNAPFNPNRPEGWDTVAQLKPRFTIHARGWAGYRASHDGRRKGECIVRYVEPGEYEGSPDKFLNPPRGFYTSALFQRLRRR
;
A
#
# COMPACT_ATOMS: atom_id res chain seq x y z
N MET A 1 -17.02 -2.34 -25.71
CA MET A 1 -16.35 -1.06 -26.01
C MET A 1 -15.10 -0.97 -25.16
N GLY A 2 -13.92 -0.92 -25.79
CA GLY A 2 -12.64 -1.10 -25.10
C GLY A 2 -12.16 0.16 -24.39
N HIS A 3 -11.85 0.05 -23.10
CA HIS A 3 -11.17 1.09 -22.34
C HIS A 3 -9.81 1.41 -22.99
N PHE A 4 -9.66 2.66 -23.40
CA PHE A 4 -8.42 3.19 -23.97
C PHE A 4 -7.39 3.35 -22.86
N ASP A 5 -6.38 2.49 -22.85
CA ASP A 5 -5.14 2.74 -22.12
C ASP A 5 -4.30 3.78 -22.88
N VAL A 6 -4.77 5.03 -22.85
CA VAL A 6 -4.12 6.18 -23.49
C VAL A 6 -2.73 6.37 -22.88
N HIS A 7 -2.53 6.04 -21.62
CA HIS A 7 -1.23 6.21 -20.96
C HIS A 7 -0.19 5.24 -21.48
N SER A 8 -0.50 3.94 -21.57
CA SER A 8 0.44 2.99 -22.15
C SER A 8 0.58 3.19 -23.65
N LYS A 9 -0.48 3.55 -24.39
CA LYS A 9 -0.37 3.82 -25.83
C LYS A 9 0.41 5.10 -26.14
N VAL A 10 0.18 6.19 -25.41
CA VAL A 10 0.95 7.44 -25.55
C VAL A 10 2.38 7.23 -25.05
N ALA A 11 2.61 6.52 -23.94
CA ALA A 11 3.95 6.19 -23.49
C ALA A 11 4.70 5.27 -24.47
N LEU A 12 4.05 4.24 -25.02
CA LEU A 12 4.61 3.35 -26.05
C LEU A 12 4.80 4.08 -27.39
N HIS A 13 3.91 4.98 -27.77
CA HIS A 13 4.05 5.80 -28.97
C HIS A 13 5.21 6.79 -28.83
N LEU A 14 5.28 7.52 -27.71
CA LEU A 14 6.42 8.37 -27.35
C LEU A 14 7.72 7.56 -27.21
N GLN A 15 7.68 6.32 -26.73
CA GLN A 15 8.83 5.42 -26.69
C GLN A 15 9.23 4.88 -28.07
N SER A 16 8.26 4.64 -28.97
CA SER A 16 8.53 4.23 -30.36
C SER A 16 9.21 5.37 -31.14
N LEU A 17 8.81 6.62 -30.86
CA LEU A 17 9.51 7.83 -31.28
C LEU A 17 10.87 7.99 -30.58
N SER A 18 10.99 7.57 -29.31
CA SER A 18 12.25 7.57 -28.54
C SER A 18 13.25 6.49 -28.97
N ARG A 19 12.81 5.35 -29.51
CA ARG A 19 13.70 4.31 -30.04
C ARG A 19 14.42 4.75 -31.31
N ARG A 20 13.90 5.77 -32.02
CA ARG A 20 14.60 6.43 -33.13
C ARG A 20 15.37 7.69 -32.72
N SER A 21 15.25 8.14 -31.48
CA SER A 21 16.06 9.22 -30.94
C SER A 21 15.96 9.21 -29.42
N ARG A 22 17.07 8.96 -28.71
CA ARG A 22 17.22 9.28 -27.28
C ARG A 22 17.04 10.79 -27.08
N LEU A 23 15.82 11.27 -27.19
CA LEU A 23 15.46 12.63 -26.84
C LEU A 23 15.30 12.63 -25.33
N LYS A 24 16.25 13.28 -24.64
CA LYS A 24 16.10 13.59 -23.22
C LYS A 24 14.79 14.38 -23.04
N VAL A 25 14.22 14.40 -21.84
CA VAL A 25 13.02 15.22 -21.54
C VAL A 25 13.23 16.68 -21.98
N GLU A 26 14.47 17.17 -21.96
CA GLU A 26 14.92 18.44 -22.55
C GLU A 26 14.63 18.58 -24.06
N ASP A 27 14.93 17.57 -24.88
CA ASP A 27 14.63 17.55 -26.31
C ASP A 27 13.13 17.54 -26.61
N ILE A 28 12.34 16.92 -25.72
CA ILE A 28 10.88 16.92 -25.85
C ILE A 28 10.33 18.32 -25.54
N SER A 29 10.89 19.00 -24.55
CA SER A 29 10.56 20.39 -24.21
C SER A 29 10.93 21.35 -25.35
N GLN A 30 12.09 21.16 -25.98
CA GLN A 30 12.56 22.02 -27.09
C GLN A 30 11.72 21.89 -28.37
N ARG A 31 11.01 20.76 -28.56
CA ARG A 31 10.13 20.53 -29.72
C ARG A 31 8.66 20.80 -29.43
N ALA A 32 8.32 21.36 -28.27
CA ALA A 32 6.96 21.81 -28.01
C ALA A 32 6.71 23.11 -28.77
N SER A 33 5.69 23.13 -29.63
CA SER A 33 5.25 24.37 -30.27
C SER A 33 4.79 25.33 -29.17
N PRO A 34 5.42 26.50 -29.00
CA PRO A 34 4.98 27.45 -28.00
C PRO A 34 3.51 27.81 -28.26
N GLN A 35 2.70 27.84 -27.20
CA GLN A 35 1.27 28.15 -27.26
C GLN A 35 1.03 29.54 -26.64
N PRO A 36 1.53 30.63 -27.25
CA PRO A 36 1.58 31.96 -26.62
C PRO A 36 0.19 32.54 -26.34
N SER A 37 -0.87 32.04 -26.99
CA SER A 37 -2.25 32.46 -26.76
C SER A 37 -2.85 31.87 -25.48
N SER A 38 -2.34 30.76 -24.96
CA SER A 38 -2.89 30.10 -23.78
C SER A 38 -2.71 30.97 -22.54
N ALA A 39 -3.81 31.31 -21.86
CA ALA A 39 -3.75 32.03 -20.60
C ALA A 39 -3.03 31.21 -19.53
N LEU A 40 -3.30 29.91 -19.45
CA LEU A 40 -2.70 28.99 -18.48
C LEU A 40 -1.18 28.89 -18.65
N LEU A 41 -0.68 28.79 -19.89
CA LEU A 41 0.76 28.65 -20.15
C LEU A 41 1.54 29.95 -19.96
N ARG A 42 0.88 31.11 -20.03
CA ARG A 42 1.48 32.41 -19.71
C ARG A 42 1.63 32.66 -18.21
N LEU A 43 0.99 31.85 -17.35
CA LEU A 43 1.12 32.00 -15.91
C LEU A 43 2.53 31.64 -15.43
N PRO A 44 3.05 32.31 -14.37
CA PRO A 44 4.28 31.90 -13.73
C PRO A 44 4.23 30.43 -13.29
N ALA A 45 5.37 29.74 -13.37
CA ALA A 45 5.47 28.32 -13.03
C ALA A 45 4.88 27.99 -11.66
N LYS A 46 5.07 28.88 -10.67
CA LYS A 46 4.52 28.69 -9.32
C LYS A 46 3.00 28.70 -9.28
N ILE A 47 2.34 29.56 -10.07
CA ILE A 47 0.88 29.60 -10.16
C ILE A 47 0.35 28.37 -10.87
N LYS A 48 1.03 27.91 -11.95
CA LYS A 48 0.68 26.64 -12.62
C LYS A 48 0.77 25.45 -11.67
N GLU A 49 1.81 25.39 -10.85
CA GLU A 49 1.97 24.35 -9.83
C GLU A 49 0.82 24.35 -8.82
N MET A 50 0.40 25.53 -8.32
CA MET A 50 -0.75 25.65 -7.42
C MET A 50 -2.05 25.17 -8.09
N ILE A 51 -2.28 25.55 -9.34
CA ILE A 51 -3.44 25.07 -10.12
C ILE A 51 -3.42 23.55 -10.24
N PHE A 52 -2.27 22.95 -10.59
CA PHE A 52 -2.14 21.50 -10.66
C PHE A 52 -2.42 20.83 -9.31
N GLN A 53 -1.90 21.38 -8.22
CA GLN A 53 -2.15 20.85 -6.88
C GLN A 53 -3.64 20.84 -6.54
N GLU A 54 -4.38 21.91 -6.82
CA GLU A 54 -5.83 21.94 -6.59
C GLU A 54 -6.57 20.91 -7.46
N LEU A 55 -6.17 20.76 -8.72
CA LEU A 55 -6.75 19.74 -9.61
C LEU A 55 -6.45 18.31 -9.11
N TRP A 56 -5.27 18.07 -8.56
CA TRP A 56 -4.92 16.76 -7.97
C TRP A 56 -5.64 16.49 -6.66
N LYS A 57 -5.93 17.53 -5.86
CA LYS A 57 -6.77 17.41 -4.66
C LYS A 57 -8.18 16.99 -5.02
N ASP A 58 -8.78 17.65 -6.01
CA ASP A 58 -10.13 17.31 -6.50
C ASP A 58 -10.19 15.87 -7.06
N ALA A 59 -9.24 15.54 -7.93
CA ALA A 59 -9.03 14.18 -8.47
C ALA A 59 -8.80 13.13 -7.37
N GLY A 60 -8.28 13.53 -6.22
CA GLY A 60 -7.82 12.70 -5.12
C GLY A 60 -6.31 12.47 -5.17
N LEU A 61 -5.61 12.86 -4.10
CA LEU A 61 -4.15 12.70 -3.97
C LEU A 61 -3.71 11.24 -3.79
N SER A 62 -4.64 10.32 -3.59
CA SER A 62 -4.39 8.88 -3.56
C SER A 62 -5.20 8.20 -4.66
N GLN A 63 -4.51 7.43 -5.52
CA GLN A 63 -5.08 6.79 -6.70
C GLN A 63 -4.73 5.31 -6.72
N HIS A 64 -5.72 4.44 -6.84
CA HIS A 64 -5.49 3.03 -7.08
C HIS A 64 -5.03 2.78 -8.51
N LEU A 65 -4.03 1.91 -8.66
CA LEU A 65 -3.71 1.22 -9.89
C LEU A 65 -4.36 -0.16 -9.81
N ILE A 66 -5.16 -0.52 -10.81
CA ILE A 66 -5.91 -1.77 -10.84
C ILE A 66 -5.59 -2.50 -12.14
N LEU A 67 -5.03 -3.70 -12.04
CA LEU A 67 -4.73 -4.54 -13.21
C LEU A 67 -5.98 -5.31 -13.65
N ARG A 68 -6.37 -5.14 -14.93
CA ARG A 68 -7.42 -5.94 -15.57
C ARG A 68 -7.07 -6.20 -17.03
N ASP A 69 -7.18 -7.45 -17.46
CA ASP A 69 -6.93 -7.86 -18.85
C ASP A 69 -5.58 -7.35 -19.40
N GLY A 70 -4.55 -7.38 -18.53
CA GLY A 70 -3.20 -6.88 -18.82
C GLY A 70 -3.06 -5.36 -18.90
N ARG A 71 -4.07 -4.58 -18.53
CA ARG A 71 -4.08 -3.11 -18.54
C ARG A 71 -4.28 -2.53 -17.15
N PHE A 72 -3.66 -1.38 -16.91
CA PHE A 72 -3.87 -0.64 -15.67
C PHE A 72 -4.99 0.37 -15.84
N SER A 73 -5.96 0.30 -14.93
CA SER A 73 -6.98 1.33 -14.74
C SER A 73 -6.69 2.10 -13.45
N ARG A 74 -7.33 3.27 -13.30
CA ARG A 74 -7.18 4.13 -12.13
C ARG A 74 -8.50 4.43 -11.47
N MET A 75 -8.45 4.61 -10.17
CA MET A 75 -9.61 4.98 -9.35
C MET A 75 -9.15 5.82 -8.17
N LYS A 76 -9.93 6.86 -7.82
CA LYS A 76 -9.70 7.64 -6.60
C LYS A 76 -9.79 6.74 -5.37
N CYS A 77 -8.79 6.80 -4.51
CA CYS A 77 -8.85 6.16 -3.20
C CYS A 77 -9.72 6.99 -2.27
N VAL A 78 -10.66 6.34 -1.59
CA VAL A 78 -11.52 6.96 -0.56
C VAL A 78 -11.14 6.52 0.86
N THR A 79 -10.09 5.70 0.99
CA THR A 79 -9.65 5.14 2.26
C THR A 79 -8.52 5.98 2.83
N ASN A 80 -8.65 6.39 4.09
CA ASN A 80 -7.54 6.91 4.86
C ASN A 80 -6.73 5.74 5.44
N VAL A 81 -5.53 5.53 4.90
CA VAL A 81 -4.71 4.33 5.14
C VAL A 81 -3.79 4.47 6.35
N THR A 82 -3.67 5.69 6.86
CA THR A 82 -2.97 6.00 8.10
C THR A 82 -3.92 6.02 9.29
N ALA A 83 -5.23 6.05 9.05
CA ALA A 83 -6.23 5.92 10.11
C ALA A 83 -6.13 4.54 10.80
N PRO A 84 -6.41 4.46 12.11
CA PRO A 84 -6.50 3.18 12.81
C PRO A 84 -7.55 2.27 12.18
N ASP A 85 -7.18 1.00 11.93
CA ASP A 85 -8.11 -0.03 11.49
C ASP A 85 -8.69 -0.77 12.71
N GLU A 86 -9.85 -0.33 13.17
CA GLU A 86 -10.51 -0.88 14.37
C GLU A 86 -11.35 -2.12 14.11
N ARG A 87 -11.49 -2.57 12.85
CA ARG A 87 -12.38 -3.71 12.51
C ARG A 87 -11.99 -4.99 13.24
N GLN A 88 -10.70 -5.27 13.32
CA GLN A 88 -10.16 -6.42 14.04
C GLN A 88 -10.43 -6.30 15.55
N ALA A 89 -10.14 -5.13 16.13
CA ALA A 89 -10.39 -4.87 17.55
C ALA A 89 -11.89 -4.90 17.90
N LYS A 90 -12.77 -4.50 16.96
CA LYS A 90 -14.22 -4.64 17.10
C LYS A 90 -14.60 -6.12 17.20
N CYS A 91 -14.16 -6.97 16.26
CA CYS A 91 -14.41 -8.42 16.32
C CYS A 91 -13.95 -9.05 17.63
N GLU A 92 -12.73 -8.72 18.07
CA GLU A 92 -12.16 -9.28 19.30
C GLU A 92 -12.93 -8.84 20.55
N ARG A 93 -13.41 -7.59 20.60
CA ARG A 93 -14.20 -7.08 21.74
C ARG A 93 -15.61 -7.66 21.78
N THR A 94 -16.27 -7.81 20.64
CA THR A 94 -17.66 -8.27 20.59
C THR A 94 -17.79 -9.79 20.56
N GLY A 95 -16.69 -10.50 20.30
CA GLY A 95 -16.74 -11.93 19.99
C GLY A 95 -17.53 -12.23 18.71
N SER A 96 -17.75 -11.22 17.87
CA SER A 96 -18.51 -11.36 16.63
C SER A 96 -17.76 -12.27 15.68
N ASP A 97 -18.44 -13.31 15.23
CA ASP A 97 -18.02 -14.13 14.11
C ASP A 97 -18.84 -13.78 12.85
N GLU A 98 -18.61 -14.53 11.78
CA GLU A 98 -19.31 -14.40 10.50
C GLU A 98 -20.85 -14.47 10.63
N ILE A 99 -21.36 -15.19 11.64
CA ILE A 99 -22.81 -15.37 11.85
C ILE A 99 -23.39 -14.14 12.54
N TRP A 100 -22.67 -13.56 13.49
CA TRP A 100 -23.17 -12.45 14.32
C TRP A 100 -22.99 -11.06 13.69
N ASP A 101 -21.92 -10.83 12.92
CA ASP A 101 -21.68 -9.56 12.20
C ASP A 101 -21.15 -9.85 10.78
N PRO A 102 -22.02 -10.34 9.87
CA PRO A 102 -21.60 -10.72 8.51
C PRO A 102 -21.07 -9.54 7.71
N GLU A 103 -21.49 -8.30 8.01
CA GLU A 103 -20.98 -7.11 7.35
C GLU A 103 -19.53 -6.84 7.75
N LEU A 104 -19.22 -6.85 9.05
CA LEU A 104 -17.85 -6.70 9.54
C LEU A 104 -16.94 -7.81 9.01
N TRP A 105 -17.43 -9.04 8.95
CA TRP A 105 -16.68 -10.17 8.42
C TRP A 105 -16.39 -10.00 6.92
N ARG A 106 -17.39 -9.61 6.13
CA ARG A 106 -17.22 -9.25 4.70
C ARG A 106 -16.18 -8.15 4.51
N GLN A 107 -16.19 -7.11 5.34
CA GLN A 107 -15.18 -6.05 5.30
C GLN A 107 -13.77 -6.55 5.68
N LEU A 108 -13.66 -7.49 6.62
CA LEU A 108 -12.38 -8.09 6.99
C LEU A 108 -11.84 -9.01 5.89
N GLU A 109 -12.73 -9.70 5.18
CA GLU A 109 -12.41 -10.61 4.08
C GLU A 109 -12.17 -9.90 2.74
N SER A 110 -12.53 -8.62 2.60
CA SER A 110 -12.24 -7.78 1.42
C SER A 110 -10.85 -8.05 0.88
N THR A 111 -10.74 -8.35 -0.42
CA THR A 111 -9.45 -8.67 -1.03
C THR A 111 -8.53 -7.46 -1.08
N TRP A 112 -9.09 -6.26 -0.92
CA TRP A 112 -8.39 -4.98 -0.87
C TRP A 112 -8.01 -4.55 0.57
N GLY A 113 -8.23 -5.40 1.57
CA GLY A 113 -7.77 -5.18 2.95
C GLY A 113 -8.40 -3.96 3.63
N VAL A 114 -7.58 -2.95 3.96
CA VAL A 114 -8.06 -1.67 4.52
C VAL A 114 -8.87 -0.86 3.51
N HIS A 115 -8.71 -1.13 2.22
CA HIS A 115 -9.41 -0.43 1.13
C HIS A 115 -10.74 -1.07 0.74
N TRP A 116 -11.41 -1.77 1.67
CA TRP A 116 -12.70 -2.43 1.43
C TRP A 116 -13.76 -1.48 0.86
N LYS A 117 -13.80 -0.21 1.31
CA LYS A 117 -14.69 0.82 0.75
C LYS A 117 -14.40 1.08 -0.72
N CYS A 118 -13.13 1.10 -1.10
CA CYS A 118 -12.73 1.26 -2.49
C CYS A 118 -13.12 0.04 -3.33
N GLU A 119 -13.04 -1.17 -2.77
CA GLU A 119 -13.49 -2.40 -3.43
C GLU A 119 -15.01 -2.37 -3.70
N GLU A 120 -15.81 -1.97 -2.71
CA GLU A 120 -17.27 -1.81 -2.87
C GLU A 120 -17.64 -0.74 -3.91
N LEU A 121 -16.98 0.42 -3.86
CA LEU A 121 -17.16 1.46 -4.87
C LEU A 121 -16.79 0.95 -6.26
N TYR A 122 -15.71 0.18 -6.36
CA TYR A 122 -15.29 -0.41 -7.62
C TYR A 122 -16.27 -1.44 -8.20
N GLN A 123 -16.96 -2.17 -7.32
CA GLN A 123 -17.99 -3.12 -7.73
C GLN A 123 -19.30 -2.41 -8.12
N SER A 124 -19.62 -1.30 -7.48
CA SER A 124 -20.85 -0.53 -7.69
C SER A 124 -20.82 0.48 -8.85
N GLN A 125 -19.64 1.00 -9.21
CA GLN A 125 -19.53 2.02 -10.25
C GLN A 125 -19.68 1.46 -11.66
N ASP A 126 -20.49 2.16 -12.47
CA ASP A 126 -20.41 2.03 -13.91
C ASP A 126 -19.04 2.54 -14.38
N ARG A 127 -18.36 1.74 -15.21
CA ARG A 127 -16.91 1.82 -15.42
C ARG A 127 -16.46 3.03 -16.24
N ASN A 128 -17.38 3.92 -16.58
CA ASN A 128 -17.19 5.06 -17.48
C ASN A 128 -16.62 6.33 -16.82
N GLY A 129 -16.02 6.23 -15.64
CA GLY A 129 -15.34 7.36 -15.00
C GLY A 129 -14.17 7.87 -15.87
N TRP A 130 -14.32 9.07 -16.43
CA TRP A 130 -13.23 9.74 -17.13
C TRP A 130 -12.12 10.06 -16.12
N SER A 131 -10.87 9.75 -16.45
CA SER A 131 -9.76 10.02 -15.53
C SER A 131 -9.59 11.54 -15.39
N PRO A 132 -9.59 12.08 -14.16
CA PRO A 132 -9.54 13.52 -13.92
C PRO A 132 -8.19 14.14 -14.37
N PHE A 133 -7.18 13.30 -14.61
CA PHE A 133 -5.88 13.73 -15.13
C PHE A 133 -5.88 13.93 -16.65
N LEU A 134 -6.75 13.23 -17.39
CA LEU A 134 -6.70 13.21 -18.85
C LEU A 134 -6.91 14.57 -19.52
N PRO A 135 -7.82 15.45 -19.07
CA PRO A 135 -8.02 16.76 -19.70
C PRO A 135 -6.72 17.55 -19.84
N LEU A 136 -5.97 17.68 -18.75
CA LEU A 136 -4.68 18.39 -18.74
C LEU A 136 -3.63 17.69 -19.61
N LEU A 137 -3.54 16.37 -19.47
CA LEU A 137 -2.53 15.58 -20.19
C LEU A 137 -2.76 15.55 -21.71
N LEU A 138 -4.00 15.78 -22.15
CA LEU A 138 -4.38 15.78 -23.56
C LEU A 138 -4.50 17.20 -24.14
N THR A 139 -4.30 18.25 -23.34
CA THR A 139 -4.45 19.64 -23.81
C THR A 139 -3.35 20.01 -24.81
N CYS A 140 -2.08 19.93 -24.41
CA CYS A 140 -0.94 20.19 -25.29
C CYS A 140 0.34 19.54 -24.73
N ARG A 141 1.40 19.52 -25.53
CA ARG A 141 2.67 18.87 -25.16
C ARG A 141 3.34 19.48 -23.92
N GLU A 142 3.31 20.80 -23.78
CA GLU A 142 3.92 21.49 -22.65
C GLU A 142 3.19 21.16 -21.35
N LEU A 143 1.86 21.31 -21.34
CA LEU A 143 1.04 20.92 -20.19
C LEU A 143 1.14 19.42 -19.89
N TYR A 144 1.26 18.56 -20.90
CA TYR A 144 1.50 17.14 -20.67
C TYR A 144 2.77 16.91 -19.86
N ILE A 145 3.89 17.56 -20.20
CA ILE A 145 5.16 17.39 -19.49
C ILE A 145 5.04 17.89 -18.05
N GLU A 146 4.51 19.11 -17.87
CA GLU A 146 4.40 19.74 -16.56
C GLU A 146 3.41 19.01 -15.65
N ALA A 147 2.20 18.72 -16.16
CA ALA A 147 1.17 18.03 -15.41
C ALA A 147 1.62 16.60 -15.08
N ARG A 148 2.26 15.89 -16.01
CA ARG A 148 2.82 14.55 -15.73
C ARG A 148 3.83 14.60 -14.60
N ALA A 149 4.79 15.53 -14.63
CA ALA A 149 5.77 15.68 -13.56
C ALA A 149 5.09 16.01 -12.22
N SER A 150 4.10 16.89 -12.24
CA SER A 150 3.33 17.28 -11.06
C SER A 150 2.53 16.11 -10.47
N ILE A 151 1.82 15.32 -11.30
CA ILE A 151 1.06 14.14 -10.87
C ILE A 151 1.97 13.19 -10.10
N TYR A 152 3.09 12.79 -10.70
CA TYR A 152 3.96 11.78 -10.10
C TYR A 152 4.72 12.27 -8.86
N SER A 153 4.78 13.59 -8.65
CA SER A 153 5.40 14.19 -7.47
C SER A 153 4.41 14.44 -6.33
N ASN A 154 3.11 14.56 -6.61
CA ASN A 154 2.12 14.93 -5.60
C ASN A 154 1.08 13.84 -5.32
N VAL A 155 0.93 12.86 -6.21
CA VAL A 155 -0.08 11.79 -6.10
C VAL A 155 0.58 10.51 -5.60
N THR A 156 -0.04 9.90 -4.59
CA THR A 156 0.30 8.56 -4.11
C THR A 156 -0.45 7.51 -4.93
N PHE A 157 0.29 6.56 -5.51
CA PHE A 157 -0.29 5.46 -6.26
C PHE A 157 -0.40 4.21 -5.38
N GLY A 158 -1.58 3.61 -5.32
CA GLY A 158 -1.91 2.47 -4.47
C GLY A 158 -2.16 1.19 -5.27
N THR A 159 -1.62 0.07 -4.83
CA THR A 159 -1.98 -1.27 -5.29
C THR A 159 -2.62 -2.03 -4.14
N HIS A 160 -3.53 -2.96 -4.43
CA HIS A 160 -4.35 -3.64 -3.43
C HIS A 160 -4.25 -5.17 -3.44
N ASP A 161 -3.48 -5.72 -4.38
CA ASP A 161 -3.23 -7.15 -4.51
C ASP A 161 -1.81 -7.40 -5.02
N LEU A 162 -1.33 -8.63 -4.79
CA LEU A 162 0.03 -9.03 -5.14
C LEU A 162 0.26 -9.08 -6.66
N ASP A 163 -0.76 -9.44 -7.43
CA ASP A 163 -0.63 -9.62 -8.89
C ASP A 163 -0.46 -8.27 -9.59
N THR A 164 -1.19 -7.24 -9.15
CA THR A 164 -1.08 -5.88 -9.65
C THR A 164 0.31 -5.31 -9.40
N ILE A 165 0.84 -5.39 -8.17
CA ILE A 165 2.19 -4.86 -7.88
C ILE A 165 3.28 -5.68 -8.58
N HIS A 166 3.10 -6.99 -8.67
CA HIS A 166 4.02 -7.87 -9.38
C HIS A 166 4.06 -7.57 -10.87
N SER A 167 2.91 -7.39 -11.51
CA SER A 167 2.83 -6.96 -12.90
C SER A 167 3.42 -5.57 -13.11
N LEU A 168 3.20 -4.64 -12.18
CA LEU A 168 3.66 -3.25 -12.27
C LEU A 168 5.19 -3.14 -12.17
N ALA A 169 5.79 -3.84 -11.19
CA ALA A 169 7.18 -3.66 -10.80
C ALA A 169 8.12 -4.79 -11.23
N ALA A 170 7.65 -6.04 -11.29
CA ALA A 170 8.52 -7.23 -11.43
C ALA A 170 8.39 -7.94 -12.79
N SER A 171 7.18 -8.39 -13.16
CA SER A 171 6.99 -9.19 -14.38
C SER A 171 7.14 -8.39 -15.66
N HIS A 172 6.50 -7.23 -15.72
CA HIS A 172 6.46 -6.39 -16.91
C HIS A 172 6.69 -4.94 -16.48
N PRO A 173 7.96 -4.54 -16.21
CA PRO A 173 8.28 -3.23 -15.67
C PRO A 173 7.60 -2.13 -16.49
N ASN A 174 6.51 -1.59 -15.94
CA ASN A 174 5.67 -0.68 -16.68
C ASN A 174 6.37 0.69 -16.68
N PRO A 175 6.46 1.41 -17.82
CA PRO A 175 7.04 2.76 -17.85
C PRO A 175 6.42 3.75 -16.86
N ILE A 176 5.19 3.50 -16.38
CA ILE A 176 4.55 4.26 -15.33
C ILE A 176 5.32 4.14 -14.01
N PHE A 177 5.75 2.92 -13.66
CA PHE A 177 6.39 2.60 -12.38
C PHE A 177 7.66 3.42 -12.14
N SER A 178 8.45 3.70 -13.19
CA SER A 178 9.68 4.50 -13.08
C SER A 178 9.45 5.99 -12.78
N ASN A 179 8.19 6.46 -12.80
CA ASN A 179 7.85 7.83 -12.42
C ASN A 179 7.21 7.90 -11.04
N ILE A 180 6.68 6.80 -10.49
CA ILE A 180 6.00 6.82 -9.19
C ILE A 180 7.01 7.17 -8.10
N ARG A 181 6.73 8.21 -7.32
CA ARG A 181 7.55 8.58 -6.15
C ARG A 181 6.97 8.08 -4.84
N HIS A 182 5.66 8.15 -4.70
CA HIS A 182 4.94 7.69 -3.52
C HIS A 182 4.09 6.48 -3.87
N LEU A 183 4.47 5.33 -3.35
CA LEU A 183 3.78 4.07 -3.58
C LEU A 183 3.14 3.57 -2.30
N GLN A 184 1.87 3.21 -2.40
CA GLN A 184 1.18 2.43 -1.40
C GLN A 184 0.96 1.02 -1.93
N VAL A 185 1.28 0.02 -1.11
CA VAL A 185 1.07 -1.40 -1.45
C VAL A 185 0.26 -2.02 -0.34
N THR A 186 -0.88 -2.60 -0.67
CA THR A 186 -1.67 -3.42 0.25
C THR A 186 -1.57 -4.84 -0.25
N VAL A 187 -1.00 -5.72 0.57
CA VAL A 187 -0.81 -7.13 0.21
C VAL A 187 -1.40 -7.99 1.29
N ARG A 188 -2.37 -8.82 0.92
CA ARG A 188 -2.80 -9.95 1.73
C ARG A 188 -2.02 -11.20 1.34
N LEU A 189 -1.15 -11.65 2.23
CA LEU A 189 -0.42 -12.90 2.07
C LEU A 189 -1.32 -14.06 2.47
N ARG A 190 -1.61 -14.95 1.52
CA ARG A 190 -2.27 -16.24 1.77
C ARG A 190 -1.26 -17.21 2.35
N LEU A 191 -0.86 -16.99 3.60
CA LEU A 191 0.10 -17.86 4.27
C LEU A 191 -0.52 -19.27 4.38
N PRO A 192 0.12 -20.31 3.80
CA PRO A 192 -0.29 -21.68 4.09
C PRO A 192 -0.27 -21.87 5.61
N GLY A 193 -1.19 -22.66 6.16
CA GLY A 193 -1.17 -22.99 7.58
C GLY A 193 0.25 -23.37 8.04
N PHE A 194 0.61 -23.04 9.27
CA PHE A 194 1.99 -23.24 9.77
C PHE A 194 2.46 -24.69 9.64
N ASP A 195 1.53 -25.64 9.59
CA ASP A 195 1.80 -27.07 9.42
C ASP A 195 1.88 -27.51 7.94
N GLY A 196 1.64 -26.60 7.01
CA GLY A 196 1.73 -26.84 5.57
C GLY A 196 3.17 -27.07 5.09
N PRO A 197 3.37 -27.84 4.01
CA PRO A 197 4.68 -28.21 3.55
C PRO A 197 5.50 -27.01 3.04
N ASN A 198 6.81 -27.04 3.25
CA ASN A 198 7.71 -25.92 2.96
C ASN A 198 7.70 -25.46 1.49
N TYR A 199 7.45 -26.35 0.53
CA TYR A 199 7.37 -25.98 -0.89
C TYR A 199 6.17 -25.07 -1.18
N ALA A 200 5.03 -25.28 -0.52
CA ALA A 200 3.85 -24.45 -0.68
C ALA A 200 4.11 -23.02 -0.17
N LYS A 201 4.79 -22.90 0.98
CA LYS A 201 5.20 -21.61 1.56
C LYS A 201 6.13 -20.83 0.62
N LYS A 202 7.14 -21.51 0.05
CA LYS A 202 8.08 -20.88 -0.89
C LYS A 202 7.40 -20.41 -2.18
N SER A 203 6.49 -21.21 -2.73
CA SER A 203 5.78 -20.87 -3.97
C SER A 203 4.93 -19.59 -3.79
N VAL A 204 4.18 -19.49 -2.69
CA VAL A 204 3.34 -18.33 -2.40
C VAL A 204 4.15 -17.06 -2.16
N MET A 205 5.34 -17.17 -1.57
CA MET A 205 6.19 -16.02 -1.25
C MET A 205 7.07 -15.56 -2.42
N LEU A 206 7.27 -16.38 -3.45
CA LEU A 206 8.14 -16.04 -4.57
C LEU A 206 7.73 -14.72 -5.28
N PRO A 207 6.46 -14.49 -5.64
CA PRO A 207 6.05 -13.23 -6.25
C PRO A 207 6.28 -12.03 -5.32
N TRP A 208 6.06 -12.20 -4.02
CA TRP A 208 6.33 -11.15 -3.02
C TRP A 208 7.81 -10.79 -2.98
N HIS A 209 8.70 -11.77 -2.92
CA HIS A 209 10.15 -11.51 -2.92
C HIS A 209 10.62 -10.87 -4.23
N GLN A 210 10.02 -11.23 -5.37
CA GLN A 210 10.28 -10.56 -6.65
C GLN A 210 9.84 -9.09 -6.61
N CYS A 211 8.68 -8.77 -6.01
CA CYS A 211 8.24 -7.40 -5.80
C CYS A 211 9.23 -6.62 -4.92
N CYS A 212 9.62 -7.15 -3.76
CA CYS A 212 10.59 -6.50 -2.87
C CYS A 212 11.91 -6.19 -3.59
N LYS A 213 12.42 -7.13 -4.41
CA LYS A 213 13.63 -6.92 -5.21
C LYS A 213 13.44 -5.85 -6.29
N ALA A 214 12.27 -5.76 -6.91
CA ALA A 214 11.96 -4.72 -7.88
C ALA A 214 11.88 -3.34 -7.22
N LEU A 215 11.20 -3.25 -6.07
CA LEU A 215 11.10 -2.02 -5.28
C LEU A 215 12.48 -1.54 -4.77
N GLU A 216 13.36 -2.47 -4.36
CA GLU A 216 14.75 -2.16 -3.96
C GLU A 216 15.56 -1.50 -5.08
N ARG A 217 15.30 -1.88 -6.34
CA ARG A 217 15.99 -1.35 -7.53
C ARG A 217 15.39 -0.04 -8.04
N ALA A 218 14.23 0.37 -7.53
CA ALA A 218 13.55 1.58 -7.98
C ALA A 218 14.13 2.82 -7.28
N ASP A 219 15.09 3.47 -7.96
CA ASP A 219 15.73 4.67 -7.42
C ASP A 219 14.78 5.89 -7.39
N ASN A 220 13.70 5.88 -8.19
CA ASN A 220 12.69 6.94 -8.26
C ASN A 220 11.71 6.98 -7.08
N LEU A 221 11.56 5.89 -6.32
CA LEU A 221 10.67 5.88 -5.17
C LEU A 221 11.25 6.76 -4.06
N GLU A 222 10.44 7.63 -3.47
CA GLU A 222 10.78 8.44 -2.31
C GLU A 222 10.19 7.83 -1.03
N SER A 223 9.00 7.24 -1.13
CA SER A 223 8.33 6.58 0.01
C SER A 223 7.52 5.36 -0.43
N VAL A 224 7.56 4.29 0.37
CA VAL A 224 6.72 3.11 0.20
C VAL A 224 5.94 2.84 1.49
N TYR A 225 4.61 2.88 1.40
CA TYR A 225 3.73 2.49 2.51
C TYR A 225 3.17 1.10 2.25
N LEU A 226 3.58 0.12 3.05
CA LEU A 226 3.18 -1.27 2.93
C LEU A 226 2.15 -1.62 4.00
N TRP A 227 0.94 -1.95 3.59
CA TRP A 227 -0.06 -2.60 4.41
C TRP A 227 0.03 -4.11 4.20
N LEU A 228 0.72 -4.80 5.11
CA LEU A 228 0.92 -6.25 5.02
C LEU A 228 -0.13 -6.96 5.85
N ASP A 229 -0.89 -7.88 5.26
CA ASP A 229 -2.00 -8.54 5.94
C ASP A 229 -2.00 -10.04 5.69
N ALA A 230 -2.77 -10.74 6.50
CA ALA A 230 -3.11 -12.13 6.31
C ALA A 230 -4.64 -12.28 6.37
N GLU A 231 -5.13 -13.45 6.02
CA GLU A 231 -6.53 -13.80 6.28
C GLU A 231 -6.86 -13.58 7.76
N PRO A 232 -8.09 -13.16 8.12
CA PRO A 232 -8.45 -12.82 9.50
C PRO A 232 -8.03 -13.88 10.52
N ARG A 233 -8.22 -15.16 10.19
CA ARG A 233 -7.85 -16.32 11.03
C ARG A 233 -6.33 -16.50 11.19
N SER A 234 -5.55 -15.99 10.25
CA SER A 234 -4.09 -16.13 10.17
C SER A 234 -3.33 -14.90 10.68
N ARG A 235 -4.01 -13.76 10.89
CA ARG A 235 -3.39 -12.49 11.37
C ARG A 235 -2.63 -12.65 12.68
N LEU A 236 -3.18 -13.43 13.62
CA LEU A 236 -2.56 -13.70 14.93
C LEU A 236 -1.17 -14.33 14.81
N TYR A 237 -0.84 -14.94 13.67
CA TYR A 237 0.43 -15.61 13.46
C TYR A 237 1.38 -14.84 12.54
N MET A 238 1.04 -13.61 12.13
CA MET A 238 1.92 -12.81 11.27
C MET A 238 3.26 -12.50 11.90
N TYR A 239 3.39 -12.56 13.22
CA TYR A 239 4.68 -12.43 13.90
C TYR A 239 5.66 -13.57 13.57
N LYS A 240 5.13 -14.76 13.29
CA LYS A 240 5.90 -15.93 12.82
C LYS A 240 6.25 -15.85 11.33
N ALA A 241 5.73 -14.87 10.59
CA ALA A 241 6.03 -14.71 9.16
C ALA A 241 7.48 -14.23 8.88
N SER A 242 8.28 -14.03 9.93
CA SER A 242 9.73 -13.84 9.90
C SER A 242 10.52 -15.17 9.86
N GLU A 243 9.87 -16.32 10.10
CA GLU A 243 10.51 -17.64 10.06
C GLU A 243 11.14 -17.93 8.69
N LYS A 244 12.18 -18.79 8.70
CA LYS A 244 13.10 -19.04 7.56
C LYS A 244 12.40 -19.30 6.22
N ASN A 245 11.18 -19.85 6.22
CA ASN A 245 10.45 -20.25 5.01
C ASN A 245 9.38 -19.25 4.53
N ILE A 246 9.04 -18.23 5.32
CA ILE A 246 8.03 -17.21 4.96
C ILE A 246 8.71 -15.87 4.66
N ARG A 247 9.63 -15.41 5.53
CA ARG A 247 10.45 -14.19 5.34
C ARG A 247 9.70 -13.03 4.66
N CYS A 248 8.55 -12.64 5.20
CA CYS A 248 7.75 -11.57 4.59
C CYS A 248 8.39 -10.17 4.77
N TYR A 249 9.29 -10.02 5.73
CA TYR A 249 10.01 -8.78 6.04
C TYR A 249 11.45 -8.74 5.50
N ASP A 250 11.78 -9.55 4.49
CA ASP A 250 13.10 -9.57 3.85
C ASP A 250 13.21 -8.43 2.83
N PHE A 251 13.64 -7.26 3.32
CA PHE A 251 13.79 -6.04 2.53
C PHE A 251 15.27 -5.72 2.31
N GLY A 252 15.62 -5.21 1.13
CA GLY A 252 16.94 -4.66 0.90
C GLY A 252 17.14 -3.31 1.61
N LYS A 253 18.40 -2.83 1.66
CA LYS A 253 18.76 -1.62 2.41
C LYS A 253 18.11 -0.37 1.84
N LYS A 254 18.03 -0.25 0.51
CA LYS A 254 17.46 0.95 -0.15
C LYS A 254 15.96 1.06 0.08
N LEU A 255 15.24 -0.06 -0.03
CA LEU A 255 13.81 -0.14 0.19
C LEU A 255 13.50 0.15 1.66
N ALA A 256 14.20 -0.49 2.59
CA ALA A 256 13.97 -0.34 4.02
C ALA A 256 14.12 1.12 4.49
N ALA A 257 15.04 1.89 3.90
CA ALA A 257 15.22 3.32 4.21
C ALA A 257 14.01 4.21 3.84
N LYS A 258 13.13 3.73 2.96
CA LYS A 258 11.96 4.46 2.44
C LYS A 258 10.64 3.79 2.84
N LEU A 259 10.71 2.69 3.58
CA LEU A 259 9.60 1.79 3.84
C LEU A 259 8.95 2.09 5.19
N THR A 260 7.63 2.25 5.15
CA THR A 260 6.76 2.21 6.34
C THR A 260 5.84 1.01 6.24
N VAL A 261 5.90 0.11 7.21
CA VAL A 261 5.08 -1.11 7.25
C VAL A 261 3.97 -0.95 8.29
N ASN A 262 2.73 -1.15 7.88
CA ASN A 262 1.59 -1.31 8.77
C ASN A 262 1.32 -2.81 8.95
N ALA A 263 1.69 -3.34 10.12
CA ALA A 263 1.61 -4.77 10.43
C ALA A 263 0.51 -5.06 11.45
N PRO A 264 -0.26 -6.15 11.29
CA PRO A 264 -1.30 -6.57 12.22
C PRO A 264 -0.71 -7.38 13.37
N PHE A 265 0.28 -6.80 14.05
CA PHE A 265 0.83 -7.41 15.24
C PHE A 265 -0.07 -7.15 16.44
N ASN A 266 -0.37 -8.22 17.18
CA ASN A 266 -1.06 -8.11 18.45
C ASN A 266 -0.06 -7.53 19.49
N PRO A 267 -0.33 -6.36 20.07
CA PRO A 267 0.53 -5.76 21.09
C PRO A 267 0.64 -6.61 22.36
N ASN A 268 -0.36 -7.44 22.65
CA ASN A 268 -0.35 -8.36 23.78
C ASN A 268 0.55 -9.59 23.57
N ARG A 269 1.29 -9.63 22.45
CA ARG A 269 2.25 -10.68 22.07
C ARG A 269 3.64 -10.05 21.87
N PRO A 270 4.34 -9.66 22.94
CA PRO A 270 5.63 -8.97 22.85
C PRO A 270 6.68 -9.77 22.07
N GLU A 271 6.61 -11.10 22.07
CA GLU A 271 7.52 -11.98 21.33
C GLU A 271 7.58 -11.66 19.81
N GLY A 272 6.45 -11.20 19.26
CA GLY A 272 6.39 -10.79 17.87
C GLY A 272 7.10 -9.47 17.58
N TRP A 273 7.00 -8.54 18.53
CA TRP A 273 7.69 -7.25 18.46
C TRP A 273 9.18 -7.40 18.64
N ASP A 274 9.65 -8.29 19.51
CA ASP A 274 11.08 -8.58 19.68
C ASP A 274 11.68 -9.10 18.38
N THR A 275 10.97 -10.00 17.70
CA THR A 275 11.40 -10.57 16.42
C THR A 275 11.54 -9.48 15.35
N VAL A 276 10.56 -8.59 15.27
CA VAL A 276 10.55 -7.47 14.31
C VAL A 276 11.62 -6.44 14.66
N ALA A 277 11.81 -6.16 15.95
CA ALA A 277 12.84 -5.29 16.46
C ALA A 277 14.24 -5.84 16.23
N GLN A 278 14.42 -7.11 15.85
CA GLN A 278 15.71 -7.68 15.47
C GLN A 278 15.96 -7.68 13.95
N LEU A 279 14.94 -7.34 13.14
CA LEU A 279 15.07 -7.34 11.69
C LEU A 279 16.12 -6.34 11.21
N LYS A 280 16.87 -6.78 10.20
CA LYS A 280 17.85 -5.98 9.47
C LYS A 280 17.61 -6.15 7.97
N PRO A 281 17.70 -5.08 7.18
CA PRO A 281 17.85 -3.67 7.56
C PRO A 281 16.64 -3.11 8.32
N ARG A 282 16.82 -1.96 8.99
CA ARG A 282 15.76 -1.30 9.78
C ARG A 282 14.82 -0.53 8.85
N PHE A 283 13.53 -0.53 9.20
CA PHE A 283 12.46 0.20 8.52
C PHE A 283 11.43 0.69 9.55
N THR A 284 10.55 1.60 9.16
CA THR A 284 9.49 2.13 10.04
C THR A 284 8.34 1.14 10.13
N ILE A 285 7.80 0.91 11.33
CA ILE A 285 6.67 0.02 11.54
C ILE A 285 5.56 0.65 12.40
N HIS A 286 4.30 0.49 11.97
CA HIS A 286 3.10 0.86 12.69
C HIS A 286 2.32 -0.39 13.12
N ALA A 287 1.91 -0.44 14.39
CA ALA A 287 1.00 -1.45 14.92
C ALA A 287 -0.44 -1.17 14.45
N ARG A 288 -1.08 -2.12 13.76
CA ARG A 288 -2.45 -1.93 13.26
C ARG A 288 -3.50 -2.18 14.35
N GLY A 289 -4.43 -1.24 14.52
CA GLY A 289 -5.69 -1.47 15.26
C GLY A 289 -5.60 -1.38 16.79
N TRP A 290 -4.48 -0.86 17.31
CA TRP A 290 -4.25 -0.74 18.76
C TRP A 290 -3.81 0.68 19.12
N ALA A 291 -4.74 1.62 19.02
CA ALA A 291 -4.54 2.98 19.50
C ALA A 291 -4.37 2.95 21.04
N GLY A 292 -3.12 3.04 21.52
CA GLY A 292 -2.82 3.09 22.96
C GLY A 292 -1.67 2.19 23.41
N TYR A 293 -1.21 1.23 22.59
CA TYR A 293 -0.02 0.47 22.95
C TYR A 293 1.24 1.28 22.67
N ARG A 294 2.03 1.62 23.69
CA ARG A 294 3.38 2.17 23.54
C ARG A 294 4.37 1.01 23.69
N ALA A 295 5.13 0.69 22.65
CA ALA A 295 6.31 -0.15 22.83
C ALA A 295 7.38 0.70 23.54
N SER A 296 7.49 0.61 24.86
CA SER A 296 8.65 1.11 25.58
C SER A 296 9.73 0.02 25.56
N HIS A 297 10.92 0.37 25.08
CA HIS A 297 12.11 -0.45 25.22
C HIS A 297 13.10 0.32 26.09
N ASP A 298 12.85 0.31 27.39
CA ASP A 298 13.64 0.98 28.41
C ASP A 298 14.48 -0.03 29.18
N GLY A 299 15.67 -0.27 28.65
CA GLY A 299 16.73 -0.96 29.35
C GLY A 299 18.10 -0.53 28.86
N ARG A 300 18.31 0.78 28.65
CA ARG A 300 19.59 1.52 28.43
C ARG A 300 20.80 0.73 27.87
N ARG A 301 21.59 1.16 26.88
CA ARG A 301 21.75 2.38 26.06
C ARG A 301 22.90 2.05 25.09
N LYS A 302 22.73 2.34 23.79
CA LYS A 302 23.66 3.02 22.86
C LYS A 302 23.44 2.53 21.42
N GLY A 303 23.02 3.46 20.57
CA GLY A 303 22.90 3.27 19.12
C GLY A 303 21.48 3.29 18.54
N GLU A 304 20.56 4.02 19.17
CA GLU A 304 19.31 4.58 18.63
C GLU A 304 18.21 3.61 18.15
N CYS A 305 17.12 3.60 18.91
CA CYS A 305 15.88 2.87 18.65
C CYS A 305 14.93 3.77 17.85
N ILE A 306 14.61 3.37 16.61
CA ILE A 306 13.46 3.90 15.85
C ILE A 306 12.31 2.91 16.00
N VAL A 307 11.48 3.23 17.00
CA VAL A 307 10.02 3.10 17.02
C VAL A 307 9.57 4.46 17.55
N ARG A 308 8.83 5.27 16.79
CA ARG A 308 8.25 6.53 17.31
C ARG A 308 6.75 6.56 17.08
N TYR A 309 6.06 6.57 18.22
CA TYR A 309 4.66 6.90 18.42
C TYR A 309 4.51 8.42 18.44
N VAL A 310 3.42 8.93 17.87
CA VAL A 310 2.91 10.29 18.10
C VAL A 310 1.78 10.18 19.13
N GLU A 311 1.83 10.97 20.19
CA GLU A 311 0.80 10.96 21.25
C GLU A 311 -0.55 11.50 20.74
N PRO A 312 -1.70 11.02 21.26
CA PRO A 312 -2.94 11.77 21.18
C PRO A 312 -2.89 12.90 22.23
N GLY A 313 -2.27 14.02 21.86
CA GLY A 313 -2.46 15.33 22.49
C GLY A 313 -1.84 15.51 23.88
N GLU A 314 -1.07 16.58 24.00
CA GLU A 314 -0.93 17.40 25.20
C GLU A 314 -2.25 17.48 25.97
N TYR A 315 -2.42 16.74 27.08
CA TYR A 315 -3.32 17.10 28.18
C TYR A 315 -2.92 16.31 29.43
N GLU A 316 -2.58 17.05 30.48
CA GLU A 316 -2.39 16.55 31.84
C GLU A 316 -3.71 16.00 32.39
N GLY A 317 -3.66 14.81 33.01
CA GLY A 317 -4.78 14.26 33.75
C GLY A 317 -4.77 12.74 33.89
N SER A 318 -4.09 12.22 34.91
CA SER A 318 -4.32 10.87 35.46
C SER A 318 -5.45 10.93 36.50
N PRO A 319 -5.97 9.82 37.08
CA PRO A 319 -5.86 8.38 36.74
C PRO A 319 -7.23 7.66 36.75
N ASP A 320 -7.30 6.40 36.27
CA ASP A 320 -7.61 5.21 37.08
C ASP A 320 -8.27 4.04 36.31
N LYS A 321 -7.72 2.84 36.60
CA LYS A 321 -8.32 1.49 36.55
C LYS A 321 -8.77 0.94 35.20
N PHE A 322 -7.94 0.05 34.64
CA PHE A 322 -8.46 -1.16 33.99
C PHE A 322 -7.81 -2.41 34.58
N LEU A 323 -8.68 -3.26 35.12
CA LEU A 323 -8.41 -4.58 35.67
C LEU A 323 -7.89 -5.52 34.58
N ASN A 324 -6.91 -6.35 34.95
CA ASN A 324 -6.46 -7.50 34.17
C ASN A 324 -7.66 -8.37 33.73
N PRO A 325 -7.80 -8.77 32.46
CA PRO A 325 -8.64 -9.92 32.13
C PRO A 325 -7.89 -11.21 32.51
N PRO A 326 -8.61 -12.26 32.94
CA PRO A 326 -8.02 -13.49 33.43
C PRO A 326 -7.30 -14.24 32.31
N ARG A 327 -6.16 -14.84 32.66
CA ARG A 327 -5.45 -15.82 31.83
C ARG A 327 -6.31 -17.08 31.69
N GLY A 328 -6.62 -17.47 30.46
CA GLY A 328 -7.06 -18.83 30.13
C GLY A 328 -8.21 -18.88 29.15
N PHE A 329 -7.95 -19.40 27.94
CA PHE A 329 -8.68 -20.49 27.26
C PHE A 329 -8.30 -20.50 25.77
N TYR A 330 -7.18 -21.13 25.46
CA TYR A 330 -6.96 -21.74 24.15
C TYR A 330 -6.46 -23.16 24.39
N THR A 331 -7.39 -24.05 24.70
CA THR A 331 -7.17 -25.49 24.57
C THR A 331 -8.03 -25.99 23.42
N SER A 332 -7.33 -26.50 22.41
CA SER A 332 -7.79 -27.49 21.43
C SER A 332 -9.16 -28.13 21.73
N ALA A 333 -10.19 -27.71 21.00
CA ALA A 333 -11.46 -28.43 20.93
C ALA A 333 -12.09 -28.29 19.54
N LEU A 334 -11.40 -28.79 18.51
CA LEU A 334 -11.99 -28.95 17.17
C LEU A 334 -11.48 -30.17 16.40
N PHE A 335 -10.93 -31.17 17.10
CA PHE A 335 -10.64 -32.49 16.56
C PHE A 335 -11.03 -33.58 17.56
N GLN A 336 -12.33 -33.83 17.73
CA GLN A 336 -12.89 -35.13 18.15
C GLN A 336 -14.42 -35.09 18.07
N ARG A 337 -14.98 -35.26 16.86
CA ARG A 337 -16.36 -35.73 16.69
C ARG A 337 -16.62 -36.31 15.31
N LEU A 338 -15.89 -37.37 14.96
CA LEU A 338 -16.34 -38.34 13.96
C LEU A 338 -15.90 -39.74 14.40
N ARG A 339 -16.75 -40.40 15.19
CA ARG A 339 -16.98 -41.86 15.18
C ARG A 339 -18.18 -42.18 16.07
N ARG A 340 -19.09 -43.00 15.52
CA ARG A 340 -20.33 -43.57 16.09
C ARG A 340 -21.61 -42.75 15.82
N ARG A 341 -22.20 -42.99 14.65
CA ARG A 341 -23.33 -43.93 14.56
C ARG A 341 -23.07 -44.89 13.41
#